data_AF-A0A933QJN4-F1
#
_entry.id   AF-A0A933QJN4-F1
#
_cell.length_a   1.000
_cell.length_b   1.000
_cell.length_c   1.000
_cell.angle_alpha   90.00
_cell.angle_beta   90.00
_cell.angle_gamma   90.00
#
_symmetry.space_group_name_H-M   'P 1'
#
loop_
_entity.id
_entity.type
_entity.pdbx_description
1 polymer ?
#
loop_
_entity_poly.entity_id
_entity_poly.type
_entity_poly.pdbx_seq_one_letter_code
_entity_poly.pdbx_strand_id
1 'polypeptide(L)'
;MGILVPVLGYLLSRTRPSANNLDPTLVGSVTDFPVGTGKVVAVNDKPVILVNTKAGDIKAFSAICTHLGYIVDYKKEKGVIHSPCHDGLFNPVTGAVVGGPPPRPLPAYELWIKDAKVYVGRPLGKIYGT
;
A
#
# COMPACT_ATOMS: atom_id res chain seq x y z
N MET A 1 -33.35 -25.40 -9.13
CA MET A 1 -32.83 -24.22 -9.88
C MET A 1 -32.26 -23.21 -8.90
N GLY A 2 -30.98 -23.30 -8.52
CA GLY A 2 -30.48 -22.51 -7.37
C GLY A 2 -28.98 -22.23 -7.32
N ILE A 3 -28.24 -22.35 -8.43
CA ILE A 3 -26.77 -22.14 -8.45
C ILE A 3 -26.38 -20.88 -9.25
N LEU A 4 -27.31 -20.23 -9.97
CA LEU A 4 -26.95 -19.10 -10.85
C LEU A 4 -26.61 -17.78 -10.11
N VAL A 5 -27.19 -17.55 -8.93
CA VAL A 5 -27.06 -16.26 -8.21
C VAL A 5 -25.64 -15.98 -7.69
N PRO A 6 -24.92 -16.92 -7.02
CA PRO A 6 -23.57 -16.61 -6.53
C PRO A 6 -22.55 -16.45 -7.66
N VAL A 7 -22.68 -17.20 -8.76
CA VAL A 7 -21.77 -17.09 -9.92
C VAL A 7 -21.94 -15.74 -10.62
N LEU A 8 -23.18 -15.28 -10.81
CA LEU A 8 -23.44 -13.98 -11.44
C LEU A 8 -23.00 -12.81 -10.53
N GLY A 9 -23.17 -12.93 -9.22
CA GLY A 9 -22.66 -11.95 -8.25
C GLY A 9 -21.12 -11.83 -8.26
N TYR A 10 -20.42 -12.95 -8.42
CA TYR A 10 -18.95 -12.98 -8.54
C TYR A 10 -18.47 -12.32 -9.84
N LEU A 11 -19.21 -12.49 -10.94
CA LEU A 11 -18.90 -11.88 -12.23
C LEU A 11 -19.19 -10.37 -12.25
N LEU A 12 -20.24 -9.90 -11.58
CA LEU A 12 -20.60 -8.48 -11.50
C LEU A 12 -19.78 -7.71 -10.45
N SER A 13 -19.17 -8.38 -9.47
CA SER A 13 -18.26 -7.74 -8.50
C SER A 13 -16.95 -7.30 -9.15
N ARG A 14 -16.50 -8.00 -10.22
CA ARG A 14 -15.36 -7.60 -11.04
C ARG A 14 -15.59 -6.34 -11.86
N THR A 15 -16.84 -5.90 -12.03
CA THR A 15 -17.22 -4.79 -12.92
C THR A 15 -17.79 -3.59 -12.17
N ARG A 16 -17.32 -3.30 -10.95
CA ARG A 16 -17.28 -1.91 -10.50
C ARG A 16 -15.91 -1.33 -10.83
N PRO A 17 -15.69 -0.81 -12.06
CA PRO A 17 -14.62 0.15 -12.25
C PRO A 17 -14.84 1.25 -11.21
N SER A 18 -13.86 1.44 -10.34
CA SER A 18 -13.74 2.64 -9.53
C SER A 18 -13.85 3.81 -10.51
N ALA A 19 -14.97 4.54 -10.42
CA ALA A 19 -15.30 5.61 -11.34
C ALA A 19 -14.22 6.68 -11.19
N ASN A 20 -13.25 6.68 -12.10
CA ASN A 20 -12.04 7.49 -12.14
C ASN A 20 -11.01 7.15 -11.04
N ASN A 21 -9.76 6.88 -11.46
CA ASN A 21 -8.55 6.77 -10.64
C ASN A 21 -8.17 8.06 -9.88
N LEU A 22 -9.12 8.98 -9.65
CA LEU A 22 -8.95 10.28 -9.02
C LEU A 22 -9.55 10.34 -7.62
N ASP A 23 -10.55 9.49 -7.31
CA ASP A 23 -11.20 9.53 -6.01
C ASP A 23 -10.34 8.80 -4.96
N PRO A 24 -9.94 9.48 -3.87
CA PRO A 24 -9.16 8.86 -2.81
C PRO A 24 -9.92 7.70 -2.15
N THR A 25 -9.26 6.56 -1.99
CA THR A 25 -9.80 5.40 -1.29
C THR A 25 -9.68 5.61 0.22
N LEU A 26 -10.80 5.53 0.94
CA LEU A 26 -10.80 5.45 2.40
C LEU A 26 -10.18 4.11 2.83
N VAL A 27 -9.04 4.16 3.53
CA VAL A 27 -8.33 2.94 3.98
C VAL A 27 -8.48 2.67 5.48
N GLY A 28 -9.12 3.59 6.21
CA GLY A 28 -9.41 3.45 7.63
C GLY A 28 -9.39 4.77 8.38
N SER A 29 -9.27 4.68 9.69
CA SER A 29 -9.07 5.77 10.63
C SER A 29 -7.60 5.85 11.07
N VAL A 30 -7.17 6.97 11.63
CA VAL A 30 -5.79 7.13 12.16
C VAL A 30 -5.46 6.11 13.26
N THR A 31 -6.46 5.64 14.01
CA THR A 31 -6.30 4.61 15.05
C THR A 31 -6.03 3.22 14.50
N ASP A 32 -6.37 2.96 13.22
CA ASP A 32 -6.04 1.71 12.54
C ASP A 32 -4.55 1.59 12.20
N PHE A 33 -3.80 2.69 12.35
CA PHE A 33 -2.37 2.78 12.09
C PHE A 33 -1.63 3.35 13.31
N PRO A 34 -1.45 2.57 14.41
CA PRO A 34 -0.74 3.03 15.59
C PRO A 34 0.70 3.47 15.29
N VAL A 35 1.22 4.42 16.08
CA VAL A 35 2.60 4.95 15.93
C VAL A 35 3.64 3.81 15.96
N GLY A 36 4.58 3.86 15.02
CA GLY A 36 5.64 2.85 14.89
C GLY A 36 5.16 1.49 14.36
N THR A 37 4.04 1.45 13.64
CA THR A 37 3.53 0.23 12.98
C THR A 37 3.38 0.44 11.48
N GLY A 38 3.22 -0.68 10.76
CA GLY A 38 2.92 -0.66 9.34
C GLY A 38 1.86 -1.69 9.00
N LYS A 39 1.08 -1.41 7.95
CA LYS A 39 -0.05 -2.23 7.52
C LYS A 39 -0.20 -2.16 6.00
N VAL A 40 -0.35 -3.31 5.36
CA VAL A 40 -0.68 -3.39 3.94
C VAL A 40 -2.19 -3.36 3.76
N VAL A 41 -2.68 -2.54 2.84
CA VAL A 41 -4.09 -2.40 2.46
C VAL A 41 -4.24 -2.43 0.94
N ALA A 42 -5.44 -2.70 0.44
CA ALA A 42 -5.75 -2.62 -0.99
C ALA A 42 -6.32 -1.23 -1.33
N VAL A 43 -5.78 -0.61 -2.39
CA VAL A 43 -6.25 0.67 -2.96
C VAL A 43 -6.41 0.46 -4.46
N ASN A 44 -7.66 0.46 -4.95
CA ASN A 44 -7.98 0.16 -6.36
C ASN A 44 -7.26 -1.12 -6.86
N ASP A 45 -7.41 -2.22 -6.12
CA ASP A 45 -6.77 -3.53 -6.37
C ASP A 45 -5.23 -3.55 -6.34
N LYS A 46 -4.58 -2.47 -5.90
CA LYS A 46 -3.13 -2.39 -5.72
C LYS A 46 -2.77 -2.43 -4.24
N PRO A 47 -1.78 -3.24 -3.83
CA PRO A 47 -1.36 -3.28 -2.44
C PRO A 47 -0.48 -2.07 -2.10
N VAL A 48 -0.85 -1.37 -1.03
CA VAL A 48 -0.20 -0.17 -0.51
C VAL A 48 0.18 -0.43 0.94
N ILE A 49 1.42 -0.14 1.30
CA ILE A 49 1.89 -0.19 2.68
C ILE A 49 1.76 1.20 3.30
N LEU A 50 1.00 1.29 4.38
CA LEU A 50 0.99 2.46 5.25
C LEU A 50 1.91 2.21 6.42
N VAL A 51 2.78 3.17 6.73
CA VAL A 51 3.66 3.13 7.90
C VAL A 51 3.42 4.39 8.71
N ASN A 52 2.96 4.24 9.96
CA ASN A 52 2.97 5.33 10.91
C ASN A 52 4.37 5.37 11.52
N THR A 53 5.18 6.35 11.10
CA THR A 53 6.57 6.46 11.54
C THR A 53 6.65 6.64 13.06
N LYS A 54 7.84 6.48 13.65
CA LYS A 54 8.03 6.74 15.09
C LYS A 54 7.72 8.19 15.49
N ALA A 55 7.70 9.11 14.53
CA ALA A 55 7.33 10.51 14.73
C ALA A 55 5.82 10.77 14.65
N GLY A 56 4.99 9.75 14.41
CA GLY A 56 3.54 9.92 14.27
C GLY A 56 3.06 10.37 12.89
N ASP A 57 3.97 10.38 11.90
CA ASP A 57 3.68 10.80 10.53
C ASP A 57 3.41 9.56 9.67
N ILE A 58 2.16 9.43 9.19
CA ILE A 58 1.73 8.31 8.35
C ILE A 58 2.26 8.53 6.92
N LYS A 59 2.93 7.51 6.39
CA LYS A 59 3.41 7.46 5.00
C LYS A 59 2.71 6.33 4.26
N ALA A 60 2.51 6.51 2.96
CA ALA A 60 1.93 5.49 2.08
C ALA A 60 2.84 5.26 0.87
N PHE A 61 3.20 4.00 0.65
CA PHE A 61 4.01 3.57 -0.49
C PHE A 61 3.38 2.35 -1.16
N SER A 62 3.77 2.08 -2.41
CA SER A 62 3.50 0.77 -2.99
C SER A 62 4.03 -0.33 -2.06
N ALA A 63 3.21 -1.34 -1.79
CA ALA A 63 3.70 -2.53 -1.10
C ALA A 63 4.43 -3.49 -2.05
N ILE A 64 4.59 -3.14 -3.32
CA ILE A 64 5.21 -3.99 -4.33
C ILE A 64 6.71 -3.66 -4.41
N CYS A 65 7.55 -4.62 -4.04
CA CYS A 65 8.99 -4.51 -4.14
C CYS A 65 9.42 -4.20 -5.58
N THR A 66 10.27 -3.18 -5.75
CA THR A 66 10.72 -2.71 -7.07
C THR A 66 11.75 -3.61 -7.74
N HIS A 67 12.20 -4.68 -7.06
CA HIS A 67 13.08 -5.71 -7.64
C HIS A 67 12.28 -6.69 -8.51
N LEU A 68 11.47 -7.54 -7.90
CA LEU A 68 10.75 -8.64 -8.57
C LEU A 68 9.26 -8.72 -8.18
N GLY A 69 8.71 -7.66 -7.59
CA GLY A 69 7.27 -7.54 -7.42
C GLY A 69 6.64 -8.20 -6.18
N TYR A 70 7.45 -8.74 -5.27
CA TYR A 70 6.91 -9.32 -4.04
C TYR A 70 6.40 -8.27 -3.06
N ILE A 71 5.45 -8.68 -2.23
CA ILE A 71 4.85 -7.81 -1.22
C ILE A 71 5.85 -7.59 -0.07
N VAL A 72 6.09 -6.32 0.24
CA VAL A 72 6.91 -5.88 1.36
C VAL A 72 6.09 -5.79 2.64
N ASP A 73 6.78 -5.82 3.77
CA ASP A 73 6.20 -5.69 5.11
C ASP A 73 7.04 -4.73 5.97
N TYR A 74 6.47 -4.12 6.99
CA TYR A 74 7.19 -3.23 7.90
C TYR A 74 7.75 -4.02 9.09
N LYS A 75 9.09 -4.01 9.24
CA LYS A 75 9.78 -4.65 10.37
C LYS A 75 10.03 -3.62 11.46
N LYS A 76 9.13 -3.57 12.44
CA LYS A 76 9.14 -2.59 13.55
C LYS A 76 10.45 -2.59 14.32
N GLU A 77 11.03 -3.76 14.56
CA GLU A 77 12.26 -3.96 15.33
C GLU A 77 13.46 -3.33 14.62
N LYS A 78 13.46 -3.37 13.29
CA LYS A 78 14.51 -2.82 12.43
C LYS A 78 14.22 -1.41 11.95
N GLY A 79 12.97 -0.95 12.02
CA GLY A 79 12.55 0.36 11.52
C GLY A 79 12.68 0.47 10.00
N VAL A 80 12.43 -0.61 9.26
CA VAL A 80 12.54 -0.65 7.79
C VAL A 80 11.34 -1.33 7.17
N ILE A 81 11.02 -0.96 5.94
CA ILE A 81 10.16 -1.75 5.07
C ILE A 81 11.06 -2.81 4.41
N HIS A 82 10.68 -4.08 4.49
CA HIS A 82 11.49 -5.22 4.07
C HIS A 82 10.75 -6.07 3.05
N SER A 83 11.45 -6.44 1.98
CA SER A 83 11.02 -7.41 0.99
C SER A 83 11.57 -8.78 1.37
N PRO A 84 10.73 -9.79 1.66
CA PRO A 84 11.18 -11.09 2.19
C PRO A 84 11.96 -11.96 1.19
N CYS A 85 11.90 -11.66 -0.11
CA CYS A 85 12.45 -12.58 -1.12
C CYS A 85 13.95 -12.49 -1.34
N HIS A 86 14.50 -11.27 -1.24
CA HIS A 86 15.92 -11.02 -1.55
C HIS A 86 16.48 -9.90 -0.65
N ASP A 87 15.91 -9.74 0.54
CA ASP A 87 16.34 -8.75 1.54
C ASP A 87 16.43 -7.31 1.03
N GLY A 88 15.46 -6.91 0.19
CA GLY A 88 15.29 -5.51 -0.16
C GLY A 88 14.86 -4.70 1.06
N LEU A 89 15.59 -3.62 1.38
CA LEU A 89 15.32 -2.75 2.51
C LEU A 89 14.99 -1.35 2.01
N PHE A 90 13.91 -0.78 2.55
CA PHE A 90 13.46 0.56 2.22
C PHE A 90 13.24 1.39 3.47
N ASN A 91 13.56 2.68 3.37
CA ASN A 91 13.32 3.67 4.41
C ASN A 91 11.80 3.87 4.59
N PRO A 92 11.25 3.76 5.81
CA PRO A 92 9.81 3.89 6.04
C PRO A 92 9.28 5.32 5.97
N VAL A 93 10.16 6.32 5.95
CA VAL A 93 9.80 7.75 5.85
C VAL A 93 9.80 8.22 4.40
N THR A 94 10.76 7.74 3.60
CA THR A 94 11.00 8.23 2.23
C THR A 94 10.74 7.20 1.13
N GLY A 95 10.63 5.92 1.46
CA GLY A 95 10.54 4.82 0.49
C GLY A 95 11.86 4.51 -0.22
N ALA A 96 12.95 5.25 0.05
CA ALA A 96 14.25 5.07 -0.58
C ALA A 96 14.84 3.69 -0.27
N VAL A 97 15.58 3.12 -1.22
CA VAL A 97 16.34 1.89 -1.01
C VAL A 97 17.47 2.18 -0.02
N VAL A 98 17.60 1.36 1.01
CA VAL A 98 18.67 1.45 2.02
C VAL A 98 19.49 0.17 2.11
N GLY A 99 19.13 -0.85 1.34
CA GLY A 99 19.89 -2.10 1.25
C GLY A 99 19.23 -3.12 0.33
N GLY A 100 20.01 -4.12 -0.05
CA GLY A 100 19.58 -5.20 -0.93
C GLY A 100 19.54 -4.81 -2.42
N PRO A 101 18.98 -5.69 -3.27
CA PRO A 101 18.98 -5.56 -4.73
C PRO A 101 17.99 -4.57 -5.37
N PRO A 102 16.91 -4.06 -4.73
CA PRO A 102 15.96 -3.19 -5.42
C PRO A 102 16.64 -1.98 -6.09
N PRO A 103 16.38 -1.70 -7.38
CA PRO A 103 17.13 -0.69 -8.12
C PRO A 103 16.61 0.74 -7.89
N ARG A 104 15.46 0.89 -7.22
CA ARG A 104 14.78 2.18 -7.07
C ARG A 104 13.84 2.21 -5.85
N PRO A 105 13.50 3.40 -5.34
CA PRO A 105 12.58 3.57 -4.22
C PRO A 105 11.19 2.97 -4.46
N LEU A 106 10.50 2.62 -3.37
CA LEU A 106 9.07 2.36 -3.41
C LEU A 106 8.33 3.65 -3.82
N PRO A 107 7.47 3.62 -4.85
CA PRO A 107 6.66 4.78 -5.21
C PRO A 107 5.74 5.18 -4.06
N ALA A 108 5.73 6.46 -3.70
CA ALA A 108 4.78 7.03 -2.76
C ALA A 108 3.37 7.07 -3.34
N TYR A 109 2.38 7.19 -2.47
CA TYR A 109 0.99 7.47 -2.83
C TYR A 109 0.56 8.82 -2.25
N GLU A 110 -0.38 9.48 -2.92
CA GLU A 110 -1.07 10.61 -2.31
C GLU A 110 -1.80 10.14 -1.04
N LEU A 111 -1.72 10.95 0.02
CA LEU A 111 -2.26 10.63 1.33
C LEU A 111 -2.93 11.86 1.92
N TRP A 112 -4.14 11.70 2.44
CA TRP A 112 -4.84 12.74 3.19
C TRP A 112 -5.39 12.20 4.49
N ILE A 113 -5.32 13.02 5.54
CA ILE A 113 -5.97 12.77 6.82
C ILE A 113 -7.00 13.88 7.03
N LYS A 114 -8.27 13.51 7.10
CA LYS A 114 -9.39 14.45 7.34
C LYS A 114 -10.35 13.83 8.33
N ASP A 115 -10.74 14.56 9.38
CA ASP A 115 -11.68 14.07 10.40
C ASP A 115 -11.30 12.69 10.96
N ALA A 116 -10.01 12.50 11.27
CA ALA A 116 -9.42 11.23 11.72
C ALA A 116 -9.52 10.05 10.74
N LYS A 117 -9.96 10.27 9.49
CA LYS A 117 -9.98 9.28 8.41
C LYS A 117 -8.76 9.41 7.51
N VAL A 118 -8.25 8.27 7.06
CA VAL A 118 -7.06 8.16 6.21
C VAL A 118 -7.50 7.78 4.80
N TYR A 119 -7.12 8.61 3.83
CA TYR A 119 -7.44 8.44 2.42
C TYR A 119 -6.17 8.29 1.60
N VAL A 120 -6.13 7.32 0.70
CA VAL A 120 -5.01 7.07 -0.21
C VAL A 120 -5.46 7.30 -1.65
N GLY A 121 -4.73 8.13 -2.39
CA GLY A 121 -5.03 8.49 -3.77
C GLY A 121 -4.24 7.67 -4.79
N ARG A 122 -3.82 8.33 -5.86
CA ARG A 122 -3.02 7.72 -6.93
C ARG A 122 -1.54 7.61 -6.52
N PRO A 123 -0.76 6.71 -7.17
CA PRO A 123 0.67 6.67 -6.98
C PRO A 123 1.36 7.90 -7.57
N LEU A 124 2.43 8.35 -6.90
CA LEU A 124 3.29 9.47 -7.30
C LEU A 124 4.52 9.02 -8.09
N GLY A 125 4.56 7.75 -8.50
CA GLY A 125 5.66 7.19 -9.27
C GLY A 125 5.29 5.85 -9.92
N LYS A 126 6.22 5.33 -10.72
CA LYS A 126 6.01 4.10 -11.49
C LYS A 126 5.95 2.86 -10.58
N ILE A 127 4.80 2.20 -10.53
CA ILE A 127 4.64 0.93 -9.81
C ILE A 127 5.42 -0.17 -10.53
N TYR A 128 5.92 -1.16 -9.80
CA TYR A 128 6.58 -2.30 -10.42
C TYR A 128 5.59 -3.06 -11.33
N GLY A 129 6.02 -3.42 -12.54
CA GLY A 129 5.18 -4.11 -13.52
C GLY A 129 4.16 -3.23 -14.25
N THR A 130 4.22 -1.91 -14.11
CA THR A 130 3.42 -0.95 -14.90
C THR A 130 4.29 -0.07 -15.79
#